data_AF-A0A1H3P5P7-F1
#
_entry.id   AF-A0A1H3P5P7-F1
#
_cell.length_a   1.000
_cell.length_b   1.000
_cell.length_c   1.000
_cell.angle_alpha   90.00
_cell.angle_beta   90.00
_cell.angle_gamma   90.00
#
_symmetry.space_group_name_H-M   'P 1'
#
loop_
_entity.id
_entity.type
_entity.pdbx_description
1 polymer ?
#
loop_
_entity_poly.entity_id
_entity_poly.type
_entity_poly.pdbx_seq_one_letter_code
_entity_poly.pdbx_strand_id
1 'polypeptide(L)' 'MLFRTAVNTDIPDVAAPHADSWRRFYRGAESDEYLDGAMPPKRLTAWSLRFTAPDPGT' A
#
# COMPACT_ATOMS: atom_id res chain seq x y z
N MET A 1 4.25 1.63 22.58
CA MET A 1 3.83 1.39 21.19
C MET A 1 2.85 0.22 21.23
N LEU A 2 1.63 0.37 20.72
CA LEU A 2 0.59 -0.66 20.75
C LEU A 2 0.40 -1.20 19.34
N PHE A 3 0.37 -2.52 19.20
CA PHE A 3 0.11 -3.20 17.93
C PHE A 3 -1.26 -3.86 18.00
N ARG A 4 -2.02 -3.75 16.90
CA ARG A 4 -3.33 -4.39 16.74
C ARG A 4 -3.48 -4.91 15.32
N THR A 5 -4.37 -5.87 15.12
CA THR A 5 -4.79 -6.30 13.79
C THR A 5 -5.43 -5.12 13.06
N ALA A 6 -5.03 -4.92 11.81
CA ALA A 6 -5.63 -3.93 10.94
C ALA A 6 -7.01 -4.39 10.46
N VAL A 7 -7.94 -3.45 10.34
CA VAL A 7 -9.30 -3.63 9.83
C VAL A 7 -9.47 -2.83 8.54
N ASN A 8 -10.56 -3.04 7.79
CA ASN A 8 -10.76 -2.42 6.48
C ASN A 8 -10.68 -0.88 6.50
N THR A 9 -11.05 -0.23 7.61
CA THR A 9 -10.93 1.23 7.73
C THR A 9 -9.49 1.72 7.78
N ASP A 10 -8.52 0.85 8.09
CA ASP A 10 -7.10 1.18 8.16
C ASP A 10 -6.39 1.08 6.80
N ILE A 11 -7.07 0.59 5.75
CA ILE A 11 -6.47 0.40 4.42
C ILE A 11 -5.73 1.66 3.93
N PRO A 12 -6.29 2.89 4.02
CA PRO A 12 -5.57 4.10 3.62
C PRO A 12 -4.31 4.34 4.46
N ASP A 13 -4.39 4.10 5.77
CA ASP A 13 -3.30 4.30 6.73
C ASP A 13 -2.15 3.29 6.57
N VAL A 14 -2.42 2.14 5.95
CA VAL A 14 -1.40 1.16 5.56
C VAL A 14 -0.86 1.46 4.15
N ALA A 15 -1.72 1.86 3.21
CA ALA A 15 -1.33 2.11 1.82
C ALA A 15 -0.41 3.33 1.67
N ALA A 16 -0.69 4.41 2.40
CA ALA A 16 0.06 5.67 2.32
C ALA A 16 1.54 5.53 2.73
N PRO A 17 1.90 4.99 3.91
CA PRO A 17 3.31 4.84 4.29
C PRO A 17 4.04 3.83 3.39
N HIS A 18 3.33 2.83 2.85
CA HIS A 18 3.92 1.92 1.88
C HIS A 18 4.27 2.64 0.56
N ALA A 19 3.36 3.46 0.03
CA ALA A 19 3.62 4.28 -1.16
C ALA A 19 4.77 5.27 -0.95
N ASP A 20 4.82 5.92 0.21
CA ASP A 20 5.89 6.87 0.54
C ASP A 20 7.25 6.18 0.67
N SER A 21 7.31 4.98 1.26
CA SER A 21 8.53 4.16 1.27
C SER A 21 9.01 3.86 -0.16
N TRP A 22 8.11 3.51 -1.08
CA TRP A 22 8.48 3.26 -2.47
C TRP A 22 9.06 4.51 -3.12
N ARG A 23 8.38 5.64 -2.98
CA ARG A 23 8.84 6.91 -3.54
C ARG A 23 10.23 7.32 -3.03
N ARG A 24 10.57 7.03 -1.78
CA ARG A 24 11.88 7.40 -1.19
C ARG A 24 13.02 6.48 -1.64
N PHE A 25 12.74 5.18 -1.79
CA PHE A 25 13.80 4.18 -1.95
C PHE A 25 13.92 3.58 -3.35
N TYR A 26 12.96 3.83 -4.24
CA TYR A 26 12.95 3.25 -5.59
C TYR A 26 13.21 4.26 -6.71
N ARG A 27 13.45 5.55 -6.40
CA ARG A 27 13.89 6.51 -7.43
C ARG A 27 15.22 6.09 -8.03
N GLY A 28 15.30 6.14 -9.36
CA GLY A 28 16.44 5.64 -10.14
C GLY A 28 16.31 4.16 -10.56
N ALA A 29 15.50 3.37 -9.85
CA ALA A 29 15.10 2.02 -10.30
C ALA A 29 13.74 2.06 -11.03
N GLU A 30 12.82 2.91 -10.55
CA GLU A 30 11.50 3.16 -11.13
C GLU A 30 11.40 4.63 -11.57
N SER A 31 10.51 4.91 -12.54
CA SER A 31 10.35 6.28 -13.04
C SER A 31 9.66 7.20 -12.04
N ASP A 32 10.04 8.47 -12.05
CA ASP A 32 9.41 9.50 -11.20
C ASP A 32 7.92 9.66 -11.52
N GLU A 33 7.54 9.58 -12.79
CA GLU A 33 6.14 9.60 -13.24
C GLU A 33 5.33 8.46 -12.60
N TYR A 34 5.92 7.26 -12.52
CA TYR A 34 5.27 6.14 -11.88
C TYR A 34 5.17 6.33 -10.36
N LEU A 35 6.28 6.69 -9.72
CA LEU A 35 6.38 6.80 -8.27
C LEU A 35 5.50 7.93 -7.69
N ASP A 36 5.38 9.03 -8.42
CA ASP A 36 4.60 10.20 -7.99
C ASP A 36 3.16 10.20 -8.53
N GLY A 37 2.91 9.47 -9.62
CA GLY A 37 1.59 9.40 -10.27
C GLY A 37 0.86 8.08 -9.98
N ALA A 38 1.19 7.04 -10.73
CA ALA A 38 0.39 5.82 -10.77
C ALA A 38 0.60 4.89 -9.55
N MET A 39 1.72 5.01 -8.83
CA MET A 39 2.05 4.12 -7.71
C MET A 39 1.11 4.28 -6.49
N PRO A 40 0.84 5.49 -5.96
CA PRO A 40 -0.07 5.67 -4.81
C PRO A 40 -1.46 5.03 -4.98
N PRO A 41 -2.23 5.29 -6.07
CA PRO A 41 -3.52 4.62 -6.25
C PRO A 41 -3.37 3.10 -6.43
N LYS A 42 -2.30 2.61 -7.07
CA LYS A 42 -2.02 1.17 -7.17
C LYS A 42 -1.77 0.52 -5.80
N ARG A 43 -1.12 1.21 -4.85
CA ARG A 43 -0.95 0.68 -3.48
C ARG A 43 -2.28 0.60 -2.75
N LEU A 44 -3.13 1.61 -2.89
CA LEU A 44 -4.46 1.61 -2.30
C LEU A 44 -5.27 0.42 -2.82
N THR A 45 -5.37 0.24 -4.15
CA THR A 45 -6.06 -0.90 -4.75
C THR A 45 -5.50 -2.24 -4.29
N ALA A 46 -4.17 -2.39 -4.25
CA ALA A 46 -3.54 -3.63 -3.82
C ALA A 46 -3.88 -3.99 -2.37
N TRP A 47 -3.92 -3.01 -1.47
CA TRP A 47 -4.32 -3.24 -0.08
C TRP A 47 -5.82 -3.49 0.06
N SER A 48 -6.66 -2.77 -0.67
CA SER A 48 -8.10 -3.05 -0.71
C SER A 48 -8.37 -4.51 -1.09
N LEU A 49 -7.74 -5.00 -2.15
CA LEU A 49 -7.89 -6.38 -2.59
C LEU A 49 -7.46 -7.39 -1.52
N ARG A 50 -6.37 -7.13 -0.81
CA ARG A 50 -5.88 -8.02 0.27
C ARG A 50 -6.83 -8.09 1.46
N PHE A 51 -7.43 -6.97 1.84
CA PHE A 51 -8.37 -6.93 2.96
C PHE A 51 -9.74 -7.51 2.61
N THR A 52 -10.10 -7.55 1.32
CA THR A 52 -11.36 -8.14 0.86
C THR A 52 -11.22 -9.56 0.35
N ALA A 53 -10.00 -10.03 0.11
CA ALA A 53 -9.75 -11.39 -0.34
C ALA A 53 -10.12 -12.35 0.81
N PRO A 54 -10.78 -13.48 0.50
CA PRO A 54 -10.96 -14.55 1.49
C PRO A 54 -9.58 -15.01 1.99
N ASP A 55 -9.53 -15.43 3.25
CA ASP A 55 -8.31 -15.96 3.83
C ASP A 55 -7.90 -17.19 3.00
N PRO A 56 -6.69 -17.25 2.42
CA PRO A 56 -6.27 -18.35 1.56
C PRO A 56 -6.25 -19.73 2.26
N GLY A 57 -6.55 -19.80 3.56
CA GLY A 57 -6.65 -21.03 4.36
C GLY A 57 -8.06 -21.52 4.70
N THR A 58 -9.13 -20.92 4.15
CA THR A 58 -10.53 -21.42 4.26
C THR A 58 -11.07 -21.88 2.92
#